data_AF-A0A960NIY0-F1
#
_entry.id   AF-A0A960NIY0-F1
#
_cell.length_a   1.000
_cell.length_b   1.000
_cell.length_c   1.000
_cell.angle_alpha   90.00
_cell.angle_beta   90.00
_cell.angle_gamma   90.00
#
_symmetry.space_group_name_H-M   'P 1'
#
loop_
_entity.id
_entity.type
_entity.pdbx_description
1 polymer ?
#
loop_
_entity_poly.entity_id
_entity_poly.type
_entity_poly.pdbx_seq_one_letter_code
_entity_poly.pdbx_strand_id
1 'polypeptide(L)'
;MRHIIPAILLVSTMVQAAEITVTNNAASGAGSLLAAIATANGNSEADTILFAPSLNGQTIPGGGYTITSELTIDASALGAGVILDASYIDRVMYITIAASNVVLRNLTLINGFATDGT
;
A
#
# COMPACT_ATOMS: atom_id res chain seq x y z
N MET A 1 37.80 -32.16 -28.75
CA MET A 1 37.54 -31.04 -27.83
C MET A 1 36.03 -30.91 -27.69
N ARG A 2 35.55 -31.04 -26.45
CA ARG A 2 34.13 -31.00 -26.04
C ARG A 2 33.59 -29.59 -26.28
N HIS A 3 32.30 -29.41 -26.60
CA HIS A 3 31.45 -28.38 -25.98
C HIS A 3 29.97 -28.71 -26.24
N ILE A 4 29.29 -29.13 -25.19
CA ILE A 4 27.83 -29.21 -25.11
C ILE A 4 27.42 -27.90 -24.43
N ILE A 5 26.68 -27.05 -25.13
CA ILE A 5 26.14 -25.80 -24.56
C ILE A 5 24.79 -26.14 -23.92
N PRO A 6 24.56 -25.87 -22.62
CA PRO A 6 23.26 -26.11 -22.01
C PRO A 6 22.29 -24.99 -22.43
N ALA A 7 21.09 -25.37 -22.86
CA ALA A 7 19.98 -24.43 -22.99
C ALA A 7 19.52 -24.05 -21.57
N ILE A 8 19.89 -22.85 -21.12
CA ILE A 8 19.31 -22.23 -19.93
C ILE A 8 17.86 -21.87 -20.29
N LEU A 9 16.92 -22.57 -19.65
CA LEU A 9 15.51 -22.21 -19.67
C LEU A 9 15.33 -21.02 -18.72
N LEU A 10 15.29 -19.79 -19.26
CA LEU A 10 14.81 -18.64 -18.51
C LEU A 10 13.30 -18.83 -18.28
N VAL A 11 12.91 -19.26 -17.08
CA VAL A 11 11.51 -19.10 -16.64
C VAL A 11 11.32 -17.63 -16.34
N SER A 12 10.80 -16.88 -17.30
CA SER A 12 10.37 -15.50 -17.07
C SER A 12 9.12 -15.56 -16.19
N THR A 13 9.24 -15.16 -14.93
CA THR A 13 8.07 -14.95 -14.07
C THR A 13 7.36 -13.71 -14.62
N MET A 14 6.18 -13.89 -15.19
CA MET A 14 5.26 -12.77 -15.40
C MET A 14 4.97 -12.21 -13.99
N VAL A 15 5.46 -11.02 -13.69
CA VAL A 15 5.11 -10.34 -12.45
C VAL A 15 3.70 -9.77 -12.65
N GLN A 16 2.79 -10.09 -11.74
CA GLN A 16 1.37 -9.72 -11.81
C GLN A 16 1.04 -8.85 -10.59
N ALA A 17 0.12 -7.90 -10.77
CA ALA A 17 -0.49 -7.14 -9.68
C ALA A 17 -0.93 -8.07 -8.52
N ALA A 18 -0.47 -7.76 -7.32
CA ALA A 18 -0.74 -8.51 -6.11
C ALA A 18 -1.89 -7.90 -5.30
N GLU A 19 -2.63 -8.77 -4.62
CA GLU A 19 -3.52 -8.37 -3.52
C GLU A 19 -2.78 -8.50 -2.19
N ILE A 20 -2.65 -7.39 -1.46
CA ILE A 20 -1.95 -7.33 -0.18
C ILE A 20 -2.97 -7.00 0.91
N THR A 21 -3.14 -7.89 1.90
CA THR A 21 -4.14 -7.70 2.95
C THR A 21 -3.53 -7.09 4.21
N VAL A 22 -4.07 -5.95 4.65
CA VAL A 22 -3.84 -5.39 5.98
C VAL A 22 -4.65 -6.19 7.01
N THR A 23 -3.99 -6.72 8.04
CA THR A 23 -4.60 -7.66 9.00
C THR A 23 -4.72 -7.10 10.40
N ASN A 24 -4.04 -6.00 10.71
CA ASN A 24 -4.11 -5.33 12.00
C ASN A 24 -4.00 -3.81 11.87
N ASN A 25 -4.36 -3.10 12.94
CA ASN A 25 -4.33 -1.64 13.02
C ASN A 25 -3.10 -1.10 13.75
N ALA A 26 -2.01 -1.86 13.83
CA ALA A 26 -0.76 -1.32 14.35
C ALA A 26 -0.22 -0.25 13.38
N ALA A 27 0.44 0.77 13.92
CA ALA A 27 1.05 1.84 13.11
C ALA A 27 2.14 1.33 12.15
N SER A 28 2.80 0.22 12.53
CA SER A 28 3.89 -0.39 11.77
C SER A 28 4.04 -1.88 12.09
N GLY A 29 4.92 -2.56 11.37
CA GLY A 29 5.19 -3.99 11.54
C GLY A 29 4.34 -4.88 10.63
N ALA A 30 4.55 -6.19 10.70
CA ALA A 30 3.90 -7.16 9.82
C ALA A 30 2.36 -7.05 9.91
N GLY A 31 1.70 -7.05 8.74
CA GLY A 31 0.24 -6.95 8.64
C GLY A 31 -0.34 -5.53 8.82
N SER A 32 0.49 -4.51 9.06
CA SER A 32 0.06 -3.11 9.10
C SER A 32 -0.09 -2.51 7.71
N LEU A 33 -0.80 -1.38 7.61
CA LEU A 33 -0.91 -0.60 6.37
C LEU A 33 0.45 -0.10 5.89
N LEU A 34 1.33 0.33 6.80
CA LEU A 34 2.67 0.79 6.44
C LEU A 34 3.50 -0.32 5.78
N ALA A 35 3.43 -1.54 6.32
CA ALA A 35 4.10 -2.69 5.72
C ALA A 35 3.52 -3.05 4.35
N ALA A 36 2.19 -3.00 4.20
CA ALA A 36 1.54 -3.27 2.91
C ALA A 36 1.95 -2.26 1.82
N ILE A 37 2.00 -0.97 2.16
CA ILE A 37 2.47 0.09 1.25
C ILE A 37 3.95 -0.11 0.90
N ALA A 38 4.80 -0.47 1.87
CA ALA A 38 6.20 -0.76 1.60
C ALA A 38 6.38 -1.95 0.63
N THR A 39 5.54 -2.99 0.75
CA THR A 39 5.52 -4.10 -0.20
C THR A 39 5.08 -3.63 -1.60
N ALA A 40 3.98 -2.88 -1.70
CA ALA A 40 3.47 -2.40 -2.98
C ALA A 40 4.44 -1.45 -3.71
N ASN A 41 5.11 -0.56 -2.97
CA ASN A 41 6.15 0.32 -3.51
C ASN A 41 7.37 -0.45 -4.04
N GLY A 42 7.61 -1.67 -3.55
CA GLY A 42 8.68 -2.55 -4.01
C GLY A 42 8.35 -3.27 -5.32
N ASN A 43 7.09 -3.23 -5.76
CA ASN A 43 6.61 -3.90 -6.95
C ASN A 43 6.50 -2.92 -8.13
N SER A 44 6.73 -3.43 -9.35
CA SER A 44 6.57 -2.65 -10.59
C SER A 44 5.13 -2.59 -11.07
N GLU A 45 4.26 -3.48 -10.58
CA GLU A 45 2.87 -3.60 -11.00
C GLU A 45 1.93 -2.77 -10.13
N ALA A 46 0.73 -2.53 -10.67
CA ALA A 46 -0.35 -1.83 -9.98
C ALA A 46 -1.02 -2.73 -8.93
N ASP A 47 -0.48 -2.75 -7.71
CA ASP A 47 -1.00 -3.58 -6.63
C ASP A 47 -2.30 -3.04 -6.03
N THR A 48 -3.04 -3.94 -5.37
CA THR A 48 -4.23 -3.61 -4.59
C THR A 48 -4.04 -3.99 -3.13
N ILE A 49 -4.16 -3.01 -2.23
CA ILE A 49 -4.21 -3.20 -0.79
C ILE A 49 -5.67 -3.35 -0.37
N LEU A 50 -5.98 -4.48 0.28
CA LEU A 50 -7.27 -4.80 0.88
C LEU A 50 -7.16 -4.83 2.41
N PHE A 51 -8.30 -4.89 3.10
CA PHE A 51 -8.36 -4.91 4.56
C PHE A 51 -9.12 -6.12 5.08
N ALA A 52 -8.60 -6.74 6.13
CA ALA A 52 -9.29 -7.82 6.82
C ALA A 52 -10.61 -7.33 7.44
N PRO A 53 -11.66 -8.18 7.51
CA PRO A 53 -12.96 -7.79 8.07
C PRO A 53 -12.90 -7.23 9.50
N SER A 54 -11.90 -7.63 10.29
CA SER A 54 -11.67 -7.14 11.66
C SER A 54 -11.34 -5.64 11.74
N LEU A 55 -10.98 -5.01 10.61
CA LEU A 55 -10.64 -3.60 10.52
C LEU A 55 -11.83 -2.70 10.17
N ASN A 56 -13.03 -3.26 9.99
CA ASN A 56 -14.23 -2.48 9.68
C ASN A 56 -14.51 -1.42 10.76
N GLY A 57 -14.44 -0.14 10.39
CA GLY A 57 -14.63 1.01 11.29
C GLY A 57 -13.46 1.26 12.25
N GLN A 58 -12.34 0.56 12.10
CA GLN A 58 -11.17 0.75 12.96
C GLN A 58 -10.40 2.02 12.58
N THR A 59 -9.71 2.58 13.58
CA THR A 59 -8.69 3.61 13.39
C THR A 59 -7.32 2.96 13.30
N ILE A 60 -6.59 3.28 12.23
CA ILE A 60 -5.17 2.96 12.07
C ILE A 60 -4.41 4.25 12.42
N PRO A 61 -3.67 4.28 13.55
CA PRO A 61 -2.81 5.40 13.87
C PRO A 61 -1.61 5.41 12.92
N GLY A 62 -1.28 6.59 12.41
CA GLY A 62 -0.14 6.76 11.54
C GLY A 62 -0.37 7.82 10.47
N GLY A 63 0.74 8.25 9.88
CA GLY A 63 0.80 9.19 8.79
C GLY A 63 2.10 8.96 8.02
N GLY A 64 2.40 9.86 7.10
CA GLY A 64 3.61 9.78 6.27
C GLY A 64 3.58 8.61 5.29
N TYR A 65 2.40 8.07 4.97
CA TYR A 65 2.26 6.97 4.01
C TYR A 65 2.73 7.43 2.62
N THR A 66 3.97 7.10 2.29
CA THR A 66 4.60 7.48 1.02
C THR A 66 4.28 6.45 -0.04
N ILE A 67 3.67 6.88 -1.15
CA ILE A 67 3.24 6.04 -2.27
C ILE A 67 4.07 6.42 -3.50
N THR A 68 4.81 5.44 -4.03
CA THR A 68 5.77 5.63 -5.13
C THR A 68 5.49 4.78 -6.36
N SER A 69 4.54 3.85 -6.29
CA SER A 69 4.06 3.04 -7.41
C SER A 69 2.56 3.20 -7.58
N GLU A 70 2.04 2.74 -8.72
CA GLU A 70 0.61 2.67 -8.97
C GLU A 70 -0.05 1.77 -7.92
N LEU A 71 -1.08 2.27 -7.25
CA LEU A 71 -1.61 1.62 -6.05
C LEU A 71 -3.11 1.85 -5.90
N THR A 72 -3.85 0.78 -5.69
CA THR A 72 -5.22 0.83 -5.18
C THR A 72 -5.23 0.48 -3.69
N ILE A 73 -5.84 1.32 -2.85
CA ILE A 73 -6.12 1.03 -1.44
C ILE A 73 -7.64 0.96 -1.29
N ASP A 74 -8.17 -0.24 -1.10
CA ASP A 74 -9.60 -0.52 -1.18
C ASP A 74 -10.16 -1.13 0.11
N ALA A 75 -10.89 -0.29 0.85
CA ALA A 75 -11.67 -0.70 2.02
C ALA A 75 -13.17 -0.82 1.71
N SER A 76 -13.58 -0.88 0.44
CA SER A 76 -15.01 -0.92 0.05
C SER A 76 -15.74 -2.20 0.49
N ALA A 77 -15.00 -3.29 0.76
CA ALA A 77 -15.55 -4.50 1.38
C ALA A 77 -15.95 -4.30 2.85
N LEU A 78 -15.48 -3.23 3.51
CA LEU A 78 -15.77 -2.90 4.90
C LEU A 78 -16.87 -1.84 4.97
N GLY A 79 -18.06 -2.17 5.44
CA GLY A 79 -19.22 -1.25 5.40
C GLY A 79 -19.01 0.12 6.08
N ALA A 80 -18.17 0.19 7.11
CA ALA A 80 -17.80 1.41 7.81
C ALA A 80 -16.43 1.98 7.38
N GLY A 81 -15.76 1.34 6.41
CA GLY A 81 -14.44 1.74 5.91
C GLY A 81 -13.34 1.62 6.96
N VAL A 82 -12.27 2.40 6.78
CA VAL A 82 -11.13 2.50 7.70
C VAL A 82 -10.77 3.97 7.91
N ILE A 83 -10.40 4.34 9.13
CA ILE A 83 -9.95 5.69 9.49
C ILE A 83 -8.43 5.70 9.59
N LEU A 84 -7.78 6.62 8.89
CA LEU A 84 -6.34 6.87 8.98
C LEU A 84 -6.12 8.17 9.75
N ASP A 85 -5.48 8.07 10.91
CA ASP A 85 -5.30 9.18 11.84
C ASP A 85 -3.82 9.50 12.04
N ALA A 86 -3.37 10.61 11.45
CA ALA A 86 -1.99 11.07 11.57
C ALA A 86 -1.69 11.86 12.86
N SER A 87 -2.69 11.99 13.76
CA SER A 87 -2.54 12.58 15.11
C SER A 87 -1.91 13.97 15.14
N TYR A 88 -2.04 14.74 14.06
CA TYR A 88 -1.41 16.04 13.84
C TYR A 88 0.12 16.02 13.84
N ILE A 89 0.73 14.84 13.67
CA ILE A 89 2.19 14.65 13.69
C ILE A 89 2.79 14.78 12.28
N ASP A 90 2.10 14.28 11.27
CA ASP A 90 2.55 14.29 9.87
C ASP A 90 1.36 14.39 8.91
N ARG A 91 1.62 14.53 7.62
CA ARG A 91 0.65 14.34 6.54
C ARG A 91 0.04 12.94 6.65
N VAL A 92 -1.21 12.73 6.24
CA VAL A 92 -1.75 11.35 6.20
C VAL A 92 -1.08 10.55 5.09
N MET A 93 -0.99 11.10 3.88
CA MET A 93 -0.39 10.45 2.72
C MET A 93 0.55 11.41 1.96
N TYR A 94 1.52 10.82 1.25
CA TYR A 94 2.37 11.50 0.27
C TYR A 94 2.46 10.68 -1.00
N ILE A 95 1.80 11.14 -2.06
CA ILE A 95 1.79 10.48 -3.36
C ILE A 95 2.82 11.18 -4.24
N THR A 96 3.82 10.43 -4.70
CA THR A 96 4.86 10.98 -5.58
C THR A 96 4.45 10.91 -7.05
N ILE A 97 5.14 11.68 -7.90
CA ILE A 97 4.92 11.63 -9.36
C ILE A 97 5.16 10.24 -9.96
N ALA A 98 6.00 9.40 -9.34
CA ALA A 98 6.29 8.05 -9.79
C ALA A 98 5.10 7.10 -9.64
N ALA A 99 4.17 7.40 -8.72
CA ALA A 99 3.00 6.55 -8.51
C ALA A 99 2.03 6.56 -9.69
N SER A 100 2.08 7.57 -10.57
CA SER A 100 1.13 7.75 -11.68
C SER A 100 -0.33 7.82 -11.19
N ASN A 101 -1.00 6.68 -10.99
CA ASN A 101 -2.37 6.57 -10.49
C ASN A 101 -2.41 6.01 -9.07
N VAL A 102 -3.20 6.65 -8.20
CA VAL A 102 -3.55 6.11 -6.88
C VAL A 102 -5.05 6.15 -6.70
N VAL A 103 -5.64 5.02 -6.33
CA VAL A 103 -7.07 4.88 -6.09
C VAL A 103 -7.30 4.61 -4.61
N LEU A 104 -8.09 5.47 -3.96
CA LEU A 104 -8.44 5.35 -2.55
C LEU A 104 -9.95 5.11 -2.44
N ARG A 105 -10.36 4.01 -1.80
CA ARG A 105 -11.79 3.65 -1.68
C ARG A 105 -12.15 3.40 -0.22
N ASN A 106 -13.19 4.11 0.22
CA ASN A 106 -13.81 3.95 1.53
C ASN A 106 -12.85 4.15 2.72
N LEU A 107 -12.00 5.17 2.60
CA LEU A 107 -11.07 5.61 3.63
C LEU A 107 -11.49 6.98 4.16
N THR A 108 -11.36 7.19 5.47
CA THR A 108 -11.47 8.51 6.10
C THR A 108 -10.08 8.94 6.54
N LEU A 109 -9.57 10.07 6.04
CA LEU A 109 -8.26 10.59 6.39
C LEU A 109 -8.45 11.77 7.36
N ILE A 110 -7.90 11.69 8.57
CA ILE A 110 -8.09 12.70 9.62
C ILE A 110 -6.78 13.15 10.26
N ASN A 111 -6.82 14.34 10.87
CA ASN A 111 -5.75 14.90 11.69
C ASN A 111 -4.38 14.92 10.98
N GLY A 112 -4.37 15.17 9.67
CA GLY A 112 -3.14 15.39 8.92
C GLY A 112 -2.51 16.75 9.23
N PHE A 113 -1.19 16.82 9.21
CA PHE A 113 -0.41 18.04 9.34
C PHE A 113 0.44 18.27 8.09
N ALA A 114 0.27 19.42 7.43
CA ALA A 114 1.10 19.83 6.30
C ALA A 114 1.54 21.28 6.48
N THR A 115 2.85 21.54 6.39
CA THR A 115 3.44 22.89 6.48
C THR A 115 3.33 23.68 5.18
N ASP A 116 3.07 22.98 4.08
CA ASP A 116 3.17 23.51 2.71
C ASP A 116 1.80 23.86 2.13
N GLY A 117 0.77 23.93 2.98
CA GLY A 117 -0.59 24.33 2.59
C GLY A 117 -0.70 25.84 2.40
N THR A 118 -0.17 26.36 1.30
CA THR A 118 -0.43 27.73 0.80
C THR A 118 -1.31 27.70 -0.44
#